data_AF-A0A2E6H6I0-F1
#
_entry.id   AF-A0A2E6H6I0-F1
#
_cell.length_a   1.000
_cell.length_b   1.000
_cell.length_c   1.000
_cell.angle_alpha   90.00
_cell.angle_beta   90.00
_cell.angle_gamma   90.00
#
_symmetry.space_group_name_H-M   'P 1'
#
loop_
_entity.id
_entity.type
_entity.pdbx_description
1 polymer ?
#
loop_
_entity_poly.entity_id
_entity_poly.type
_entity_poly.pdbx_seq_one_letter_code
_entity_poly.pdbx_strand_id
1 'polypeptide(L)'
;MRSKLGEYYSFAVITMTLVFAGSVFAIDKTHDFQVDLDQEQCLFEILHSPITKLRYPNILSDSIDGKSFAMLKEMDSFCACSVQKRKDELTQKKTDKMSWRFRDKKEGLGKEDQCALAKFSDETMDLYYHVVVSNRFRRDLEETINNRMAQGMRIIASDLSVQGQTTCMESKILKRCTRIKSLRSTYQCIEETTNDPRLMDKISLECPNLIEKTNYKIAGDDLRI
;
A
#
# COMPACT_ATOMS: atom_id res chain seq x y z
N MET A 1 83.89 -11.06 -30.50
CA MET A 1 84.02 -9.63 -30.23
C MET A 1 82.76 -9.15 -29.51
N ARG A 2 82.96 -8.46 -28.37
CA ARG A 2 82.03 -7.53 -27.69
C ARG A 2 81.28 -6.67 -28.75
N SER A 3 80.05 -6.18 -28.59
CA SER A 3 79.28 -5.83 -27.39
C SER A 3 77.89 -5.30 -27.81
N LYS A 4 76.95 -5.36 -26.87
CA LYS A 4 75.89 -4.38 -26.55
C LYS A 4 74.76 -4.12 -27.56
N LEU A 5 73.55 -4.47 -27.14
CA LEU A 5 72.37 -3.59 -26.98
C LEU A 5 71.23 -4.52 -26.52
N GLY A 6 70.91 -4.56 -25.23
CA GLY A 6 70.01 -3.58 -24.60
C GLY A 6 68.62 -4.22 -24.59
N GLU A 7 68.27 -4.91 -23.50
CA GLU A 7 67.21 -4.44 -22.58
C GLU A 7 65.94 -4.03 -23.32
N TYR A 8 64.96 -4.94 -23.35
CA TYR A 8 63.52 -4.73 -23.11
C TYR A 8 62.81 -6.05 -23.50
N TYR A 9 61.75 -6.41 -22.77
CA TYR A 9 60.96 -7.66 -22.88
C TYR A 9 61.42 -8.86 -22.06
N SER A 10 61.90 -8.58 -20.84
CA SER A 10 61.43 -9.33 -19.68
C SER A 10 59.94 -9.01 -19.51
N PHE A 11 59.02 -9.94 -19.82
CA PHE A 11 57.59 -10.04 -19.35
C PHE A 11 56.71 -10.97 -20.23
N ALA A 12 57.19 -12.14 -20.67
CA ALA A 12 56.32 -13.05 -21.46
C ALA A 12 56.59 -14.56 -21.28
N VAL A 13 57.15 -14.99 -20.15
CA VAL A 13 57.44 -16.43 -19.90
C VAL A 13 56.73 -17.00 -18.67
N ILE A 14 55.89 -16.24 -17.96
CA ILE A 14 55.10 -16.83 -16.87
C ILE A 14 53.65 -16.47 -17.11
N THR A 15 52.87 -17.46 -17.60
CA THR A 15 51.39 -17.58 -17.62
C THR A 15 50.82 -18.12 -18.95
N MET A 16 51.60 -18.86 -19.73
CA MET A 16 50.99 -19.93 -20.54
C MET A 16 51.13 -21.24 -19.78
N THR A 17 50.03 -21.99 -19.70
CA THR A 17 49.84 -23.31 -19.09
C THR A 17 49.80 -23.38 -17.56
N LEU A 18 48.61 -23.15 -16.97
CA LEU A 18 48.07 -23.87 -15.78
C LEU A 18 46.70 -23.32 -15.34
N VAL A 19 45.66 -23.44 -16.17
CA VAL A 19 44.26 -23.43 -15.66
C VAL A 19 43.42 -24.38 -16.51
N PHE A 20 43.72 -25.67 -16.40
CA PHE A 20 42.74 -26.72 -16.63
C PHE A 20 42.74 -27.60 -15.39
N ALA A 21 41.54 -27.89 -14.89
CA ALA A 21 41.21 -28.82 -13.82
C ALA A 21 41.59 -28.40 -12.38
N GLY A 22 40.59 -27.87 -11.68
CA GLY A 22 40.65 -27.59 -10.25
C GLY A 22 39.30 -27.16 -9.72
N SER A 23 38.28 -27.98 -9.94
CA SER A 23 37.01 -27.92 -9.21
C SER A 23 37.27 -27.93 -7.70
N VAL A 24 37.16 -26.77 -7.07
CA VAL A 24 36.87 -26.68 -5.64
C VAL A 24 35.61 -25.85 -5.50
N PHE A 25 34.57 -26.56 -5.09
CA PHE A 25 33.31 -26.10 -4.57
C PHE A 25 33.42 -24.74 -3.86
N ALA A 26 32.89 -23.69 -4.51
CA ALA A 26 32.24 -22.61 -3.80
C ALA A 26 30.73 -22.88 -3.85
N ILE A 27 30.32 -23.99 -3.24
CA ILE A 27 29.03 -24.02 -2.55
C ILE A 27 29.33 -23.36 -1.23
N ASP A 28 29.14 -22.05 -1.14
CA ASP A 28 28.57 -21.54 0.08
C ASP A 28 27.48 -20.54 -0.26
N LYS A 29 26.32 -20.84 0.30
CA LYS A 29 25.08 -20.12 0.10
C LYS A 29 25.21 -18.77 0.80
N THR A 30 25.71 -17.76 0.10
CA THR A 30 25.22 -16.41 0.39
C THR A 30 23.82 -16.34 -0.22
N HIS A 31 22.81 -16.69 0.58
CA HIS A 31 21.51 -16.06 0.43
C HIS A 31 21.78 -14.56 0.40
N ASP A 32 21.83 -13.99 -0.81
CA ASP A 32 21.72 -12.56 -0.99
C ASP A 32 20.39 -12.17 -0.33
N PHE A 33 20.45 -11.70 0.90
CA PHE A 33 19.43 -10.80 1.44
C PHE A 33 19.57 -9.49 0.65
N GLN A 34 19.20 -9.52 -0.63
CA GLN A 34 18.76 -8.30 -1.30
C GLN A 34 17.45 -7.92 -0.62
N VAL A 35 17.57 -7.07 0.38
CA VAL A 35 16.43 -6.42 1.02
C VAL A 35 15.76 -5.58 -0.07
N ASP A 36 14.61 -6.07 -0.54
CA ASP A 36 13.78 -5.35 -1.50
C ASP A 36 13.12 -4.20 -0.74
N LEU A 37 13.61 -2.97 -0.93
CA LEU A 37 13.15 -1.77 -0.23
C LEU A 37 11.61 -1.61 -0.33
N ASP A 38 11.04 -2.03 -1.45
CA ASP A 38 9.60 -2.01 -1.71
C ASP A 38 8.82 -3.03 -0.84
N GLN A 39 9.44 -4.15 -0.49
CA GLN A 39 8.85 -5.18 0.38
C GLN A 39 8.86 -4.72 1.83
N GLU A 40 9.95 -4.12 2.30
CA GLU A 40 10.00 -3.53 3.65
C GLU A 40 8.99 -2.40 3.80
N GLN A 41 8.84 -1.55 2.78
CA GLN A 41 7.85 -0.47 2.80
C GLN A 41 6.41 -1.02 2.86
N CYS A 42 6.12 -2.09 2.11
CA CYS A 42 4.83 -2.79 2.19
C CYS A 42 4.55 -3.32 3.60
N LEU A 43 5.54 -3.98 4.21
CA LEU A 43 5.41 -4.53 5.55
C LEU A 43 5.25 -3.41 6.60
N PHE A 44 6.03 -2.34 6.46
CA PHE A 44 5.99 -1.18 7.34
C PHE A 44 4.61 -0.52 7.35
N GLU A 45 4.00 -0.30 6.19
CA GLU A 45 2.64 0.25 6.06
C GLU A 45 1.60 -0.57 6.83
N ILE A 46 1.70 -1.90 6.77
CA ILE A 46 0.75 -2.79 7.42
C ILE A 46 0.98 -2.82 8.93
N LEU A 47 2.23 -2.93 9.38
CA LEU A 47 2.59 -3.04 10.80
C LEU A 47 2.37 -1.72 11.56
N HIS A 48 2.58 -0.58 10.90
CA HIS A 48 2.42 0.72 11.53
C HIS A 48 0.97 1.21 11.56
N SER A 49 0.05 0.49 10.91
CA SER A 49 -1.37 0.78 10.98
C SER A 49 -1.86 0.76 12.44
N PRO A 50 -2.69 1.74 12.85
CA PRO A 50 -3.26 1.76 14.20
C PRO A 50 -4.09 0.51 14.50
N ILE A 51 -4.70 -0.10 13.47
CA ILE A 51 -5.49 -1.33 13.61
C ILE A 51 -4.60 -2.52 13.96
N THR A 52 -3.45 -2.64 13.28
CA THR A 52 -2.47 -3.70 13.55
C THR A 52 -1.91 -3.57 14.95
N LYS A 53 -1.57 -2.34 15.39
CA LYS A 53 -1.09 -2.09 16.76
C LYS A 53 -2.14 -2.39 17.84
N LEU A 54 -3.42 -2.14 17.55
CA LEU A 54 -4.52 -2.47 18.46
C LEU A 54 -4.72 -3.98 18.62
N ARG A 55 -4.60 -4.73 17.52
CA ARG A 55 -4.82 -6.18 17.51
C ARG A 55 -3.60 -6.98 17.96
N TYR A 56 -2.41 -6.42 17.74
CA TYR A 56 -1.11 -7.02 18.08
C TYR A 56 -0.17 -5.98 18.72
N PRO A 57 -0.39 -5.61 19.98
CA PRO A 57 0.36 -4.54 20.65
C PRO A 57 1.86 -4.87 20.84
N ASN A 58 2.21 -6.16 20.90
CA ASN A 58 3.58 -6.63 21.14
C ASN A 58 4.21 -7.33 19.93
N ILE A 59 3.76 -7.04 18.70
CA ILE A 59 4.15 -7.80 17.50
C ILE A 59 5.66 -7.85 17.25
N LEU A 60 6.42 -6.87 17.75
CA LEU A 60 7.88 -6.77 17.62
C LEU A 60 8.65 -7.23 18.87
N SER A 61 7.98 -7.38 20.01
CA SER A 61 8.60 -7.71 21.30
C SER A 61 8.35 -9.16 21.74
N ASP A 62 7.22 -9.75 21.34
CA ASP A 62 6.89 -11.15 21.65
C ASP A 62 7.32 -12.09 20.53
N SER A 63 8.63 -12.40 20.48
CA SER A 63 9.18 -13.46 19.62
C SER A 63 8.71 -14.88 19.97
N ILE A 64 7.95 -15.03 21.06
CA ILE A 64 7.52 -16.31 21.65
C ILE A 64 6.08 -16.65 21.27
N ASP A 65 5.25 -15.66 20.92
CA ASP A 65 3.86 -15.92 20.52
C ASP A 65 3.82 -16.40 19.06
N GLY A 66 3.62 -17.72 18.90
CA GLY A 66 3.58 -18.36 17.59
C GLY A 66 2.55 -17.74 16.63
N LYS A 67 1.51 -17.07 17.14
CA LYS A 67 0.51 -16.36 16.33
C LYS A 67 1.06 -15.10 15.68
N SER A 68 1.75 -14.25 16.45
CA SER A 68 2.35 -13.01 15.95
C SER A 68 3.44 -13.30 14.90
N PHE A 69 4.25 -14.34 15.14
CA PHE A 69 5.25 -14.79 14.17
C PHE A 69 4.64 -15.38 12.89
N ALA A 70 3.58 -16.19 13.00
CA ALA A 70 2.88 -16.75 11.85
C ALA A 70 2.28 -15.64 10.97
N MET A 71 1.60 -14.67 11.58
CA MET A 71 1.07 -13.50 10.86
C MET A 71 2.18 -12.70 10.16
N LEU A 72 3.30 -12.43 10.83
CA LEU A 72 4.43 -11.72 10.22
C LEU A 72 4.97 -12.46 8.99
N LYS A 73 5.10 -13.78 9.07
CA LYS A 73 5.54 -14.62 7.95
C LYS A 73 4.54 -14.61 6.79
N GLU A 74 3.24 -14.63 7.09
CA GLU A 74 2.18 -14.49 6.08
C GLU A 74 2.23 -13.12 5.39
N MET A 75 2.43 -12.03 6.15
CA MET A 75 2.57 -10.66 5.65
C MET A 75 3.82 -10.47 4.78
N ASP A 76 4.95 -11.02 5.20
CA ASP A 76 6.18 -11.00 4.41
C ASP A 76 5.98 -11.72 3.06
N SER A 77 5.37 -12.91 3.11
CA SER A 77 5.03 -13.70 1.91
C SER A 77 4.07 -12.98 0.97
N PHE A 78 3.09 -12.26 1.53
CA PHE A 78 2.18 -11.42 0.76
C PHE A 78 2.91 -10.24 0.12
N CYS A 79 3.75 -9.51 0.86
CA CYS A 79 4.47 -8.35 0.34
C CYS A 79 5.43 -8.75 -0.79
N ALA A 80 6.12 -9.89 -0.67
CA ALA A 80 6.92 -10.45 -1.76
C ALA A 80 6.07 -10.70 -3.03
N CYS A 81 4.86 -11.28 -2.87
CA CYS A 81 3.93 -11.48 -3.98
C CYS A 81 3.46 -10.15 -4.61
N SER A 82 3.03 -9.19 -3.77
CA SER A 82 2.52 -7.88 -4.21
C SER A 82 3.59 -7.09 -4.97
N VAL A 83 4.82 -7.05 -4.45
CA VAL A 83 5.95 -6.35 -5.08
C VAL A 83 6.32 -7.02 -6.41
N GLN A 84 6.39 -8.35 -6.46
CA GLN A 84 6.66 -9.06 -7.71
C GLN A 84 5.61 -8.74 -8.78
N LYS A 85 4.32 -8.76 -8.41
CA LYS A 85 3.24 -8.40 -9.35
C LYS A 85 3.35 -6.96 -9.85
N ARG A 86 3.73 -6.01 -8.98
CA ARG A 86 3.98 -4.61 -9.40
C ARG A 86 5.17 -4.50 -10.36
N LYS A 87 6.26 -5.24 -10.13
CA LYS A 87 7.41 -5.29 -11.04
C LYS A 87 7.02 -5.86 -12.41
N ASP A 88 6.22 -6.92 -12.43
CA ASP A 88 5.67 -7.49 -13.66
C ASP A 88 4.80 -6.47 -14.41
N GLU A 89 3.94 -5.73 -13.71
CA GLU A 89 3.10 -4.67 -14.28
C GLU A 89 3.91 -3.51 -14.85
N LEU A 90 4.94 -3.04 -14.14
CA LEU A 90 5.83 -1.99 -14.63
C LEU A 90 6.61 -2.44 -15.86
N THR A 91 6.99 -3.71 -15.92
CA THR A 91 7.66 -4.31 -17.08
C THR A 91 6.72 -4.38 -18.27
N GLN A 92 5.47 -4.83 -18.07
CA GLN A 92 4.42 -4.83 -19.10
C GLN A 92 4.09 -3.41 -19.60
N LYS A 93 4.05 -2.42 -18.71
CA LYS A 93 3.86 -1.00 -19.07
C LYS A 93 4.95 -0.48 -20.00
N LYS A 94 6.20 -0.93 -19.80
CA LYS A 94 7.34 -0.52 -20.63
C LYS A 94 7.28 -1.15 -22.01
N THR A 95 6.84 -2.41 -22.12
CA THR A 95 6.75 -3.15 -23.39
C THR A 95 5.52 -2.80 -24.21
N ASP A 96 4.37 -2.54 -23.57
CA ASP A 96 3.12 -2.24 -24.26
C ASP A 96 2.52 -0.90 -23.81
N LYS A 97 3.13 0.18 -24.30
CA LYS A 97 2.73 1.56 -23.95
C LYS A 97 1.30 1.93 -24.37
N MET A 98 0.72 1.23 -25.36
CA MET A 98 -0.58 1.56 -25.93
C MET A 98 -1.72 0.84 -25.20
N SER A 99 -1.57 -0.45 -24.86
CA SER A 99 -2.61 -1.15 -24.09
C SER A 99 -2.63 -0.73 -22.62
N TRP A 100 -1.49 -0.31 -22.06
CA TRP A 100 -1.40 0.04 -20.65
C TRP A 100 -2.16 1.31 -20.27
N ARG A 101 -2.41 2.21 -21.23
CA ARG A 101 -3.23 3.42 -20.99
C ARG A 101 -4.66 3.12 -20.58
N PHE A 102 -5.14 1.90 -20.84
CA PHE A 102 -6.52 1.48 -20.57
C PHE A 102 -6.63 0.45 -19.45
N ARG A 103 -5.53 0.05 -18.80
CA ARG A 103 -5.64 -0.87 -17.66
C ARG A 103 -6.14 -0.16 -16.42
N ASP A 104 -7.26 -0.66 -15.93
CA ASP A 104 -8.02 -0.10 -14.83
C ASP A 104 -7.29 -0.36 -13.49
N LYS A 105 -7.35 0.60 -12.56
CA LYS A 105 -6.88 0.47 -11.18
C LYS A 105 -7.45 -0.81 -10.51
N LYS A 106 -8.65 -1.24 -10.96
CA LYS A 106 -9.30 -2.50 -10.57
C LYS A 106 -8.48 -3.76 -10.88
N GLU A 107 -7.70 -3.78 -11.96
CA GLU A 107 -6.90 -4.94 -12.33
C GLU A 107 -5.73 -5.13 -11.37
N GLY A 108 -5.06 -4.03 -10.98
CA GLY A 108 -4.00 -4.06 -9.97
C GLY A 108 -4.51 -4.54 -8.62
N LEU A 109 -5.67 -4.03 -8.17
CA LEU A 109 -6.34 -4.51 -6.95
C LEU A 109 -6.73 -5.99 -7.05
N GLY A 110 -7.12 -6.46 -8.24
CA GLY A 110 -7.43 -7.87 -8.47
C GLY A 110 -6.21 -8.79 -8.33
N LYS A 111 -5.01 -8.31 -8.68
CA LYS A 111 -3.76 -9.07 -8.47
C LYS A 111 -3.32 -9.06 -7.02
N GLU A 112 -3.54 -7.95 -6.29
CA GLU A 112 -3.36 -7.92 -4.83
C GLU A 112 -4.31 -8.89 -4.13
N ASP A 113 -5.59 -8.94 -4.53
CA ASP A 113 -6.57 -9.91 -4.01
C ASP A 113 -6.09 -11.35 -4.22
N GLN A 114 -5.52 -11.67 -5.40
CA GLN A 114 -4.95 -13.00 -5.66
C GLN A 114 -3.77 -13.34 -4.74
N CYS A 115 -2.88 -12.37 -4.48
CA CYS A 115 -1.78 -12.56 -3.55
C CYS A 115 -2.29 -12.76 -2.11
N ALA A 116 -3.26 -11.96 -1.68
CA ALA A 116 -3.86 -12.05 -0.35
C ALA A 116 -4.53 -13.43 -0.15
N LEU A 117 -5.35 -13.87 -1.11
CA LEU A 117 -6.04 -15.17 -1.05
C LEU A 117 -5.07 -16.36 -1.05
N ALA A 118 -3.91 -16.23 -1.68
CA ALA A 118 -2.92 -17.30 -1.74
C ALA A 118 -2.01 -17.38 -0.50
N LYS A 119 -1.87 -16.29 0.27
CA LYS A 119 -0.84 -16.15 1.32
C LYS A 119 -1.39 -15.92 2.72
N PHE A 120 -2.61 -15.41 2.86
CA PHE A 120 -3.19 -15.13 4.17
C PHE A 120 -4.08 -16.26 4.67
N SER A 121 -4.00 -16.51 5.97
CA SER A 121 -5.07 -17.16 6.73
C SER A 121 -6.28 -16.24 6.86
N ASP A 122 -7.45 -16.80 7.22
CA ASP A 122 -8.69 -16.01 7.36
C ASP A 122 -8.57 -14.87 8.39
N GLU A 123 -7.81 -15.07 9.46
CA GLU A 123 -7.56 -14.07 10.50
C GLU A 123 -6.67 -12.93 9.98
N THR A 124 -5.57 -13.25 9.30
CA THR A 124 -4.67 -12.25 8.70
C THR A 124 -5.33 -11.51 7.55
N MET A 125 -6.16 -12.21 6.76
CA MET A 125 -6.95 -11.62 5.67
C MET A 125 -7.91 -10.56 6.20
N ASP A 126 -8.59 -10.84 7.31
CA ASP A 126 -9.48 -9.90 7.97
C ASP A 126 -8.74 -8.62 8.41
N LEU A 127 -7.59 -8.79 9.09
CA LEU A 127 -6.76 -7.68 9.50
C LEU A 127 -6.26 -6.87 8.30
N TYR A 128 -5.68 -7.54 7.30
CA TYR A 128 -5.16 -6.90 6.10
C TYR A 128 -6.23 -6.05 5.42
N TYR A 129 -7.42 -6.62 5.26
CA TYR A 129 -8.53 -5.94 4.64
C TYR A 129 -8.95 -4.69 5.43
N HIS A 130 -9.05 -4.80 6.76
CA HIS A 130 -9.31 -3.63 7.62
C HIS A 130 -8.25 -2.54 7.50
N VAL A 131 -6.97 -2.92 7.45
CA VAL A 131 -5.84 -1.99 7.28
C VAL A 131 -5.87 -1.29 5.93
N VAL A 132 -6.12 -2.03 4.84
CA VAL A 132 -6.19 -1.45 3.50
C VAL A 132 -7.38 -0.50 3.36
N VAL A 133 -8.54 -0.89 3.92
CA VAL A 133 -9.73 -0.05 3.96
C VAL A 133 -9.47 1.25 4.71
N SER A 134 -8.84 1.19 5.89
CA SER A 134 -8.59 2.39 6.71
C SER A 134 -7.57 3.34 6.09
N ASN A 135 -6.58 2.81 5.37
CA ASN A 135 -5.44 3.58 4.89
C ASN A 135 -5.64 4.06 3.44
N ARG A 136 -5.98 3.14 2.52
CA ARG A 136 -6.04 3.43 1.08
C ARG A 136 -7.42 3.95 0.67
N PHE A 137 -8.48 3.19 0.97
CA PHE A 137 -9.82 3.55 0.51
C PHE A 137 -10.40 4.76 1.22
N ARG A 138 -10.17 4.93 2.53
CA ARG A 138 -10.63 6.13 3.24
C ARG A 138 -10.05 7.41 2.64
N ARG A 139 -8.76 7.42 2.28
CA ARG A 139 -8.09 8.58 1.68
C ARG A 139 -8.65 8.92 0.29
N ASP A 140 -8.80 7.91 -0.57
CA ASP A 140 -9.40 8.10 -1.91
C ASP A 140 -10.84 8.62 -1.81
N LEU A 141 -11.57 8.15 -0.81
CA LEU A 141 -12.96 8.53 -0.56
C LEU A 141 -13.07 9.96 -0.01
N GLU A 142 -12.20 10.33 0.92
CA GLU A 142 -12.06 11.68 1.46
C GLU A 142 -11.87 12.67 0.31
N GLU A 143 -10.90 12.41 -0.58
CA GLU A 143 -10.65 13.24 -1.76
C GLU A 143 -11.88 13.34 -2.67
N THR A 144 -12.56 12.22 -2.90
CA THR A 144 -13.75 12.18 -3.77
C THR A 144 -14.92 12.99 -3.19
N ILE A 145 -15.21 12.84 -1.89
CA ILE A 145 -16.25 13.62 -1.19
C ILE A 145 -15.89 15.10 -1.19
N ASN A 146 -14.62 15.39 -0.91
CA ASN A 146 -14.08 16.74 -0.90
C ASN A 146 -14.20 17.44 -2.26
N ASN A 147 -14.01 16.72 -3.36
CA ASN A 147 -14.17 17.25 -4.71
C ASN A 147 -15.65 17.48 -5.10
N ARG A 148 -16.57 16.70 -4.51
CA ARG A 148 -18.02 16.86 -4.74
C ARG A 148 -18.67 17.93 -3.90
N MET A 149 -18.15 18.21 -2.70
CA MET A 149 -18.61 19.33 -1.90
C MET A 149 -18.35 20.65 -2.64
N ALA A 150 -19.41 21.32 -3.07
CA ALA A 150 -19.31 22.61 -3.77
C ALA A 150 -18.45 23.59 -2.97
N GLN A 151 -17.51 24.27 -3.65
CA GLN A 151 -16.61 25.25 -3.03
C GLN A 151 -17.38 26.32 -2.24
N GLY A 152 -18.57 26.72 -2.70
CA GLY A 152 -19.44 27.66 -1.99
C GLY A 152 -19.95 27.17 -0.64
N MET A 153 -20.27 25.87 -0.49
CA MET A 153 -20.72 25.31 0.79
C MET A 153 -19.62 25.32 1.84
N ARG A 154 -18.36 25.06 1.43
CA ARG A 154 -17.19 25.10 2.33
C ARG A 154 -16.83 26.49 2.84
N ILE A 155 -17.13 27.52 2.05
CA ILE A 155 -16.86 28.90 2.47
C ILE A 155 -17.76 29.29 3.64
N ILE A 156 -19.02 28.84 3.61
CA ILE A 156 -20.08 29.26 4.54
C ILE A 156 -20.17 28.30 5.75
N ALA A 157 -19.90 27.01 5.57
CA ALA A 157 -19.98 25.99 6.63
C ALA A 157 -18.74 25.99 7.54
N SER A 158 -18.91 25.72 8.83
CA SER A 158 -17.79 25.58 9.76
C SER A 158 -16.93 24.37 9.42
N ASP A 159 -15.61 24.48 9.61
CA ASP A 159 -14.67 23.40 9.28
C ASP A 159 -14.99 22.12 10.06
N LEU A 160 -15.46 22.25 11.31
CA LEU A 160 -15.92 21.13 12.14
C LEU A 160 -17.16 20.44 11.57
N SER A 161 -18.12 21.21 11.03
CA SER A 161 -19.32 20.63 10.44
C SER A 161 -19.02 19.92 9.11
N VAL A 162 -18.12 20.49 8.30
CA VAL A 162 -17.62 19.87 7.06
C VAL A 162 -16.91 18.56 7.40
N GLN A 163 -15.99 18.58 8.36
CA GLN A 163 -15.29 17.37 8.80
C GLN A 163 -16.26 16.31 9.33
N GLY A 164 -17.24 16.70 10.16
CA GLY A 164 -18.24 15.79 10.70
C GLY A 164 -19.11 15.12 9.61
N GLN A 165 -19.54 15.89 8.61
CA GLN A 165 -20.31 15.36 7.50
C GLN A 165 -19.45 14.43 6.63
N THR A 166 -18.24 14.86 6.26
CA THR A 166 -17.31 14.06 5.45
C THR A 166 -16.98 12.74 6.13
N THR A 167 -16.58 12.75 7.42
CA THR A 167 -16.29 11.53 8.17
C THR A 167 -17.51 10.60 8.27
N CYS A 168 -18.73 11.14 8.43
CA CYS A 168 -19.95 10.34 8.44
C CYS A 168 -20.19 9.66 7.09
N MET A 169 -20.09 10.41 5.98
CA MET A 169 -20.28 9.89 4.63
C MET A 169 -19.24 8.81 4.32
N GLU A 170 -17.98 9.06 4.70
CA GLU A 170 -16.90 8.10 4.55
C GLU A 170 -17.22 6.76 5.23
N SER A 171 -17.59 6.84 6.51
CA SER A 171 -17.92 5.67 7.32
C SER A 171 -19.10 4.87 6.74
N LYS A 172 -20.14 5.55 6.25
CA LYS A 172 -21.32 4.93 5.63
C LYS A 172 -20.97 4.20 4.34
N ILE A 173 -20.21 4.83 3.45
CA ILE A 173 -19.81 4.25 2.17
C ILE A 173 -18.90 3.05 2.42
N LEU A 174 -17.88 3.19 3.28
CA LEU A 174 -16.98 2.09 3.61
C LEU A 174 -17.76 0.93 4.22
N LYS A 175 -18.60 1.15 5.24
CA LYS A 175 -19.41 0.08 5.86
C LYS A 175 -20.30 -0.68 4.87
N ARG A 176 -20.78 0.00 3.82
CA ARG A 176 -21.57 -0.63 2.75
C ARG A 176 -20.69 -1.47 1.84
N CYS A 177 -19.59 -0.92 1.37
CA CYS A 177 -18.74 -1.52 0.35
C CYS A 177 -17.76 -2.56 0.88
N THR A 178 -17.48 -2.55 2.19
CA THR A 178 -16.45 -3.40 2.77
C THR A 178 -16.92 -4.76 3.26
N ARG A 179 -18.19 -5.09 3.03
CA ARG A 179 -18.74 -6.41 3.36
C ARG A 179 -18.14 -7.53 2.51
N ILE A 180 -17.65 -7.20 1.33
CA ILE A 180 -17.03 -8.14 0.40
C ILE A 180 -15.52 -8.06 0.64
N LYS A 181 -14.91 -9.12 1.19
CA LYS A 181 -13.46 -9.21 1.45
C LYS A 181 -12.64 -9.35 0.14
N SER A 182 -12.78 -8.39 -0.76
CA SER A 182 -12.06 -8.25 -2.02
C SER A 182 -11.84 -6.76 -2.27
N LEU A 183 -10.58 -6.35 -2.39
CA LEU A 183 -10.19 -4.97 -2.67
C LEU A 183 -10.78 -4.49 -3.99
N ARG A 184 -10.76 -5.33 -5.03
CA ARG A 184 -11.34 -4.97 -6.33
C ARG A 184 -12.83 -4.69 -6.22
N SER A 185 -13.59 -5.59 -5.58
CA SER A 185 -15.04 -5.45 -5.44
C SER A 185 -15.41 -4.26 -4.56
N THR A 186 -14.62 -4.01 -3.51
CA THR A 186 -14.76 -2.87 -2.61
C THR A 186 -14.56 -1.56 -3.35
N TYR A 187 -13.47 -1.47 -4.12
CA TYR A 187 -13.17 -0.28 -4.91
C TYR A 187 -14.25 -0.02 -5.96
N GLN A 188 -14.73 -1.06 -6.64
CA GLN A 188 -15.84 -0.94 -7.59
C GLN A 188 -17.11 -0.43 -6.91
N CYS A 189 -17.49 -0.98 -5.74
CA CYS A 189 -18.64 -0.48 -5.00
C CYS A 189 -18.48 0.97 -4.56
N ILE A 190 -17.28 1.36 -4.12
CA ILE A 190 -16.98 2.75 -3.75
C ILE A 190 -17.16 3.64 -4.97
N GLU A 191 -16.58 3.29 -6.11
CA GLU A 191 -16.68 4.06 -7.35
C GLU A 191 -18.13 4.17 -7.84
N GLU A 192 -18.89 3.07 -7.83
CA GLU A 192 -20.31 3.08 -8.21
C GLU A 192 -21.14 3.97 -7.27
N THR A 193 -20.90 3.85 -5.96
CA THR A 193 -21.59 4.65 -4.94
C THR A 193 -21.23 6.12 -5.06
N THR A 194 -19.94 6.43 -5.20
CA THR A 194 -19.48 7.80 -5.29
C THR A 194 -19.78 8.40 -6.63
N ASN A 195 -19.91 7.65 -7.73
CA ASN A 195 -20.25 8.23 -9.04
C ASN A 195 -21.76 8.49 -9.20
N ASP A 196 -22.64 7.72 -8.57
CA ASP A 196 -24.09 7.94 -8.60
C ASP A 196 -24.50 9.15 -7.72
N PRO A 197 -24.99 10.26 -8.32
CA PRO A 197 -25.43 11.43 -7.55
C PRO A 197 -26.56 11.11 -6.58
N ARG A 198 -27.52 10.25 -6.96
CA ARG A 198 -28.69 9.93 -6.13
C ARG A 198 -28.30 9.17 -4.88
N LEU A 199 -27.34 8.24 -4.99
CA LEU A 199 -26.82 7.51 -3.85
C LEU A 199 -26.02 8.43 -2.92
N MET A 200 -25.20 9.31 -3.48
CA MET A 200 -24.44 10.28 -2.69
C MET A 200 -25.33 11.26 -1.94
N ASP A 201 -26.38 11.78 -2.57
CA ASP A 201 -27.35 12.66 -1.92
C ASP A 201 -28.07 11.94 -0.79
N LYS A 202 -28.50 10.68 -1.02
CA LYS A 202 -29.11 9.87 0.03
C LYS A 202 -28.18 9.67 1.23
N ILE A 203 -26.90 9.37 0.98
CA ILE A 203 -25.91 9.19 2.06
C ILE A 203 -25.66 10.51 2.79
N SER A 204 -25.60 11.63 2.07
CA SER A 204 -25.43 12.97 2.65
C SER A 204 -26.58 13.32 3.60
N LEU A 205 -27.83 12.99 3.22
CA LEU A 205 -29.03 13.20 4.05
C LEU A 205 -29.07 12.34 5.33
N GLU A 206 -28.36 11.21 5.35
CA GLU A 206 -28.22 10.38 6.56
C GLU A 206 -27.14 10.90 7.52
N CYS A 207 -26.40 11.94 7.13
CA CYS A 207 -25.29 12.52 7.87
C CYS A 207 -25.65 13.90 8.46
N PRO A 208 -24.88 14.40 9.46
CA PRO A 208 -25.11 15.71 10.04
C PRO A 208 -25.11 16.81 8.97
N ASN A 209 -26.07 17.74 9.08
CA ASN A 209 -26.12 18.90 8.20
C ASN A 209 -24.95 19.84 8.45
N LEU A 210 -24.52 20.54 7.39
CA LEU A 210 -23.54 21.61 7.50
C LEU A 210 -24.10 22.75 8.36
N ILE A 211 -23.27 23.28 9.26
CA ILE A 211 -23.61 24.39 10.15
C ILE A 211 -22.83 25.61 9.68
N GLU A 212 -23.51 26.75 9.48
CA GLU A 212 -22.85 27.98 9.06
C GLU A 212 -21.82 28.49 10.09
N LYS A 213 -20.72 29.08 9.63
CA LYS A 213 -19.65 29.68 10.46
C LYS A 213 -20.18 30.75 11.41
N THR A 214 -21.25 31.44 11.04
CA THR A 214 -21.92 32.50 11.84
C THR A 214 -22.60 31.96 13.09
N ASN A 215 -23.11 30.73 13.06
CA ASN A 215 -23.83 30.12 14.20
C ASN A 215 -22.90 29.71 15.35
N TYR A 216 -21.60 29.51 15.10
CA TYR A 216 -20.62 29.23 16.15
C TYR A 216 -20.21 30.47 16.96
N LYS A 217 -20.37 31.68 16.40
CA LYS A 217 -20.13 32.91 17.17
C LYS A 217 -21.14 33.09 18.30
N ILE A 218 -22.39 32.68 18.08
CA ILE A 218 -23.46 32.81 19.07
C ILE A 218 -23.25 31.82 20.23
N ALA A 219 -22.72 30.61 19.97
CA ALA A 219 -22.42 29.63 21.01
C ALA A 219 -21.16 29.95 21.85
N GLY A 220 -20.26 30.79 21.35
CA GLY A 220 -19.07 31.23 22.08
C GLY A 220 -19.33 32.35 23.09
N ASP A 221 -20.37 33.14 22.86
CA ASP A 221 -20.75 34.25 23.75
C ASP A 221 -21.63 33.78 24.93
N ASP A 222 -22.31 32.62 24.81
CA ASP A 222 -23.07 31.99 25.91
C ASP A 222 -22.19 31.18 26.90
N LEU A 223 -20.90 30.98 26.61
CA LEU A 223 -19.94 30.31 27.50
C LEU A 223 -19.11 31.31 28.33
N ARG A 224 -19.48 32.60 28.31
CA ARG A 224 -18.98 33.63 29.22
C ARG A 224 -20.10 34.14 30.11
N ILE A 225 -20.54 33.30 31.05
CA ILE A 225 -21.23 33.72 32.27
C ILE A 225 -20.47 33.12 33.46
#